data_AF-A0AAW4C984-F1
#
_entry.id   AF-A0AAW4C984-F1
#
_cell.length_a   1.000
_cell.length_b   1.000
_cell.length_c   1.000
_cell.angle_alpha   90.00
_cell.angle_beta   90.00
_cell.angle_gamma   90.00
#
_symmetry.space_group_name_H-M   'P 1'
#
loop_
_entity.id
_entity.type
_entity.pdbx_description
1 polymer ?
#
loop_
_entity_poly.entity_id
_entity_poly.type
_entity_poly.pdbx_seq_one_letter_code
_entity_poly.pdbx_strand_id
1 'polypeptide(L)' 'MPGQKEKYHDRRGRPDELKVEKVIHLSILRGEGTETDGIRVVEQYYNMDGNLIFELDPCSPHYQEFLGLR' A
#
# COMPACT_ATOMS: atom_id res chain seq x y z
N MET A 1 -7.53 -43.80 24.58
CA MET A 1 -6.67 -43.11 23.58
C MET A 1 -7.22 -41.70 23.43
N PRO A 2 -6.61 -40.65 24.00
CA PRO A 2 -7.14 -39.30 23.85
C PRO A 2 -6.80 -38.77 22.45
N GLY A 3 -7.83 -38.33 21.72
CA GLY A 3 -7.74 -37.87 20.35
C GLY A 3 -6.76 -36.71 20.18
N GLN A 4 -5.95 -36.81 19.13
CA GLN A 4 -5.10 -35.72 18.68
C GLN A 4 -6.01 -34.55 18.28
N LYS A 5 -6.06 -33.51 19.10
CA LYS A 5 -6.69 -32.24 18.71
C LYS A 5 -5.90 -31.68 17.54
N GLU A 6 -6.52 -31.63 16.37
CA GLU A 6 -5.99 -30.95 15.19
C GLU A 6 -5.64 -29.52 15.56
N LYS A 7 -4.36 -29.16 15.44
CA LYS A 7 -3.90 -27.79 15.66
C LYS A 7 -4.39 -26.95 14.49
N TYR A 8 -5.51 -26.25 14.68
CA TYR A 8 -5.93 -25.16 13.79
C TYR A 8 -4.89 -24.04 13.90
N HIS A 9 -3.89 -24.07 13.01
CA HIS A 9 -3.00 -22.94 12.82
C HIS A 9 -3.80 -21.88 12.07
N ASP A 10 -4.17 -20.81 12.78
CA ASP A 10 -4.71 -19.60 12.17
C ASP A 10 -3.68 -19.06 11.16
N ARG A 11 -3.94 -19.28 9.87
CA ARG A 11 -3.03 -18.90 8.78
C ARG A 11 -3.10 -17.40 8.46
N ARG A 12 -3.98 -16.63 9.10
CA ARG A 12 -4.25 -15.23 8.76
C ARG A 12 -3.09 -14.27 9.07
N GLY A 13 -2.04 -14.72 9.75
CA GLY A 13 -0.92 -13.88 10.17
C GLY A 13 0.47 -14.36 9.75
N ARG A 14 0.60 -15.47 9.03
CA ARG A 14 1.91 -15.95 8.59
C ARG A 14 2.14 -15.55 7.14
N PRO A 15 3.07 -14.61 6.84
CA PRO A 15 3.49 -14.41 5.47
C PRO A 15 4.16 -15.69 4.95
N ASP A 16 3.61 -16.23 3.86
CA ASP A 16 4.10 -17.47 3.23
C ASP A 16 5.36 -17.24 2.38
N GLU A 17 5.59 -16.00 1.93
CA GLU A 17 6.75 -15.57 1.16
C GLU A 17 7.06 -14.10 1.43
N LEU A 18 8.33 -13.72 1.36
CA LEU A 18 8.78 -12.33 1.39
C LEU A 18 9.81 -12.11 0.28
N LYS A 19 9.60 -11.05 -0.51
CA LYS A 19 10.48 -10.64 -1.60
C LYS A 19 10.82 -9.17 -1.44
N VAL A 20 12.10 -8.84 -1.59
CA VAL A 20 12.57 -7.46 -1.66
C VAL A 20 12.75 -7.11 -3.13
N GLU A 21 12.02 -6.11 -3.61
CA GLU A 21 12.11 -5.63 -4.98
C GLU A 21 12.61 -4.18 -5.00
N LYS A 22 13.41 -3.86 -6.03
CA LYS A 22 13.82 -2.49 -6.31
C LYS A 22 12.74 -1.81 -7.13
N VAL A 23 12.44 -0.56 -6.80
CA VAL A 23 11.43 0.26 -7.45
C VAL A 23 12.03 1.60 -7.85
N ILE A 24 11.40 2.26 -8.82
CA ILE A 24 11.61 3.68 -9.07
C ILE A 24 10.66 4.43 -8.13
N HIS A 25 11.22 5.31 -7.31
CA HIS A 25 10.47 6.09 -6.33
C HIS A 25 10.50 7.57 -6.72
N LEU A 26 9.32 8.18 -6.85
CA LEU A 26 9.15 9.59 -7.15
C LEU A 26 8.40 10.28 -6.02
N SER A 27 8.94 11.42 -5.58
CA SER A 27 8.30 12.35 -4.65
C SER A 27 7.90 13.60 -5.43
N ILE A 28 6.59 13.83 -5.55
CA ILE A 28 6.00 14.84 -6.42
C ILE A 28 5.21 15.83 -5.57
N LEU A 29 5.46 17.12 -5.77
CA LEU A 29 4.61 18.16 -5.20
C LEU A 29 3.35 18.29 -6.08
N ARG A 30 2.17 18.09 -5.50
CA ARG A 30 0.87 18.17 -6.18
C ARG A 30 -0.05 19.14 -5.46
N GLY A 31 -0.96 19.76 -6.20
CA GLY A 31 -1.99 20.66 -5.68
C GLY A 31 -1.75 22.11 -6.10
N GLU A 32 -2.84 22.86 -6.25
CA GLU A 32 -2.82 24.28 -6.64
C GLU A 32 -2.54 25.25 -5.46
N GLY A 33 -2.61 24.76 -4.22
CA GLY A 33 -2.40 25.59 -3.02
C GLY A 33 -3.64 26.36 -2.60
N THR A 34 -4.82 25.88 -3.01
CA THR A 34 -6.11 26.43 -2.61
C THR A 34 -6.65 25.68 -1.39
N GLU A 35 -7.70 26.22 -0.74
CA GLU A 35 -8.36 25.53 0.39
C GLU A 35 -8.94 24.18 -0.02
N THR A 36 -9.43 24.07 -1.26
CA THR A 36 -10.02 22.84 -1.80
C THR A 36 -9.00 21.87 -2.39
N ASP A 37 -7.81 22.37 -2.77
CA ASP A 37 -6.70 21.57 -3.31
C ASP A 37 -5.37 22.04 -2.73
N GLY A 38 -5.14 21.63 -1.49
CA GLY A 38 -3.93 21.94 -0.76
C GLY A 38 -2.69 21.30 -1.40
N ILE A 39 -1.58 22.04 -1.35
CA ILE A 39 -0.27 21.51 -1.74
C ILE A 39 0.09 20.36 -0.82
N ARG A 40 0.48 19.24 -1.42
CA ARG A 40 0.87 18.02 -0.72
C ARG A 40 1.96 17.29 -1.50
N VAL A 41 2.68 16.44 -0.78
CA VAL A 41 3.61 15.51 -1.41
C VAL A 41 2.86 14.23 -1.74
N VAL A 42 3.03 13.77 -2.97
CA VAL A 42 2.54 12.49 -3.46
C VAL A 42 3.74 11.61 -3.75
N GLU A 43 3.74 10.41 -3.17
CA GLU A 43 4.80 9.43 -3.41
C GLU A 43 4.29 8.37 -4.39
N GLN A 44 5.04 8.10 -5.45
CA GLN A 44 4.71 7.09 -6.44
C GLN A 44 5.82 6.06 -6.54
N TYR A 45 5.42 4.80 -6.65
CA TYR A 45 6.32 3.66 -6.79
C TYR A 45 6.04 2.96 -8.11
N TYR A 46 7.07 2.82 -8.93
CA TYR A 46 7.01 2.15 -10.22
C TYR A 46 7.92 0.95 -10.24
N ASN A 47 7.58 -0.05 -11.05
CA ASN A 47 8.50 -1.13 -11.37
C ASN A 47 9.61 -0.61 -12.31
N MET A 48 10.63 -1.43 -12.57
CA MET A 48 11.76 -1.05 -13.42
C MET A 48 11.39 -0.88 -14.91
N ASP A 49 10.19 -1.32 -15.33
CA ASP A 49 9.66 -1.11 -16.68
C ASP A 49 8.88 0.21 -16.80
N GLY A 50 8.74 0.97 -15.71
CA GLY A 50 7.97 2.22 -15.68
C GLY A 50 6.47 2.05 -15.46
N ASN A 51 6.01 0.86 -15.04
CA ASN A 51 4.61 0.64 -14.67
C ASN A 51 4.35 1.07 -13.22
N LEU A 52 3.27 1.82 -12.98
CA LEU A 52 2.88 2.27 -11.63
C LEU A 52 2.44 1.05 -10.80
N ILE A 53 3.10 0.86 -9.66
CA ILE A 53 2.75 -0.17 -8.67
C ILE A 53 1.78 0.42 -7.65
N PHE A 54 2.11 1.61 -7.13
CA PHE A 54 1.35 2.22 -6.04
C PHE A 54 1.53 3.74 -5.99
N GLU A 55 0.48 4.46 -5.57
CA GLU A 55 0.50 5.90 -5.31
C GLU A 55 0.00 6.17 -3.89
N LEU A 56 0.80 6.90 -3.11
CA LEU A 56 0.44 7.47 -1.82
C LEU A 56 0.03 8.93 -2.04
N ASP A 57 -1.22 9.15 -2.44
CA ASP A 57 -1.84 10.48 -2.45
C ASP A 57 -2.93 10.53 -1.37
N PRO A 58 -2.79 11.38 -0.33
CA PRO A 58 -3.79 11.55 0.72
C PRO A 58 -5.19 11.90 0.20
N CYS A 59 -5.27 12.53 -0.97
CA CYS A 59 -6.53 12.92 -1.61
C CYS A 59 -7.03 11.87 -2.62
N SER A 60 -6.28 10.78 -2.87
CA SER A 60 -6.70 9.70 -3.76
C SER A 60 -7.77 8.82 -3.10
N PRO A 61 -8.89 8.54 -3.80
CA PRO A 61 -9.89 7.58 -3.33
C PRO A 61 -9.32 6.20 -3.02
N HIS A 62 -8.36 5.73 -3.82
CA HIS A 62 -7.73 4.42 -3.63
C HIS A 62 -6.88 4.35 -2.36
N TYR A 63 -6.22 5.45 -2.02
CA TYR A 63 -5.45 5.54 -0.77
C TYR A 63 -6.38 5.51 0.45
N GLN A 64 -7.52 6.19 0.37
CA GLN A 64 -8.54 6.17 1.43
C GLN A 64 -9.16 4.77 1.61
N GLU A 65 -9.42 4.05 0.52
CA GLU A 65 -9.89 2.66 0.54
C GLU A 65 -8.83 1.72 1.12
N PHE A 66 -7.56 1.87 0.72
CA PHE A 66 -6.45 1.08 1.27
C PHE A 66 -6.32 1.24 2.79
N LEU A 67 -6.56 2.44 3.32
CA LEU A 67 -6.55 2.71 4.75
C LEU A 67 -7.81 2.23 5.49
N GLY A 68 -8.83 1.73 4.76
CA GLY A 68 -10.11 1.32 5.33
C GLY A 68 -10.92 2.49 5.91
N LEU A 69 -10.70 3.70 5.38
CA LEU A 69 -11.37 4.93 5.83
C LEU A 69 -12.66 5.23 5.06
N ARG A 70 -13.05 4.36 4.11
CA ARG A 70 -14.22 4.48 3.26
C ARG A 70 -14.99 3.17 3.14
#